data_AF-A0AAW9IKJ1-F1
#
_entry.id   AF-A0AAW9IKJ1-F1
#
_cell.length_a   1.000
_cell.length_b   1.000
_cell.length_c   1.000
_cell.angle_alpha   90.00
_cell.angle_beta   90.00
_cell.angle_gamma   90.00
#
_symmetry.space_group_name_H-M   'P 1'
#
loop_
_entity.id
_entity.type
_entity.pdbx_description
1 polymer ?
#
loop_
_entity_poly.entity_id
_entity_poly.type
_entity_poly.pdbx_seq_one_letter_code
_entity_poly.pdbx_strand_id
1 'polypeptide(L)'
;TIAYETAKIEDENPITALILSLAFFLVLAPQSQIELAPGEYAAFLKTSSIGSDGIFVAMIVAICVTRLYSYLMKKNIKIKLPDSVPPMVTDSLSPTFVAMIIFVLAFVVKAIFIFTPYGNAMDFVNTVITNPITNVGVTPLSIVLIFTFANILWFFGVHPSAIINIFYAVAAPVLVANVGAFLAGEPLPYFEMLFMLSILMIGGTGNTLGLAISMLFAKSERFKSMRKLTLI
;
A
#
# COMPACT_ATOMS: atom_id res chain seq x y z
N THR A 1 7.09 4.24 -0.48
CA THR A 1 7.63 3.28 0.50
C THR A 1 7.79 1.88 -0.06
N ILE A 2 6.75 1.24 -0.61
CA ILE A 2 6.84 -0.16 -1.10
C ILE A 2 7.96 -0.36 -2.13
N ALA A 3 8.03 0.47 -3.17
CA ALA A 3 9.07 0.37 -4.20
C ALA A 3 10.49 0.55 -3.62
N TYR A 4 10.64 1.46 -2.65
CA TYR A 4 11.90 1.75 -1.99
C TYR A 4 12.38 0.56 -1.14
N GLU A 5 11.49 0.00 -0.30
CA GLU A 5 11.83 -1.18 0.51
C GLU A 5 12.03 -2.43 -0.34
N THR A 6 11.25 -2.60 -1.42
CA THR A 6 11.41 -3.72 -2.35
C THR A 6 12.78 -3.64 -3.05
N ALA A 7 13.22 -2.45 -3.44
CA ALA A 7 14.53 -2.28 -4.08
C ALA A 7 15.68 -2.57 -3.12
N LYS A 8 15.55 -2.21 -1.83
CA LYS A 8 16.53 -2.60 -0.80
C LYS A 8 16.63 -4.11 -0.64
N ILE A 9 15.50 -4.81 -0.62
CA ILE A 9 15.47 -6.29 -0.55
C ILE A 9 16.14 -6.89 -1.79
N GLU A 10 16.06 -6.22 -2.93
CA GLU A 10 16.64 -6.65 -4.19
C GLU A 10 18.09 -6.21 -4.41
N ASP A 11 18.71 -5.52 -3.44
CA ASP A 11 20.06 -4.92 -3.49
C ASP A 11 20.26 -3.92 -4.65
N GLU A 12 19.24 -3.13 -4.97
CA GLU A 12 19.24 -2.13 -6.05
C GLU A 12 18.99 -0.72 -5.56
N ASN A 13 19.24 0.30 -6.41
CA ASN A 13 19.07 1.70 -6.03
C ASN A 13 17.61 2.02 -5.65
N PRO A 14 17.33 2.34 -4.37
CA PRO A 14 15.95 2.51 -3.91
C PRO A 14 15.26 3.76 -4.43
N ILE A 15 16.02 4.83 -4.68
CA ILE A 15 15.49 6.11 -5.17
C ILE A 15 15.08 5.96 -6.63
N THR A 16 15.93 5.33 -7.45
CA THR A 16 15.63 5.04 -8.86
C THR A 16 14.37 4.19 -8.97
N ALA A 17 14.29 3.09 -8.22
CA ALA A 17 13.10 2.23 -8.22
C ALA A 17 11.83 2.98 -7.79
N LEU A 18 11.92 3.86 -6.79
CA LEU A 18 10.79 4.66 -6.33
C LEU A 18 10.30 5.63 -7.42
N ILE A 19 11.21 6.35 -8.09
CA ILE A 19 10.86 7.31 -9.14
C ILE A 19 10.25 6.59 -10.34
N LEU A 20 10.82 5.45 -10.75
CA LEU A 20 10.29 4.66 -11.86
C LEU A 20 8.90 4.10 -11.58
N SER A 21 8.68 3.54 -10.39
CA SER A 21 7.37 3.05 -9.99
C SER A 21 6.32 4.18 -9.89
N LEU A 22 6.71 5.35 -9.37
CA LEU A 22 5.82 6.52 -9.32
C LEU A 22 5.46 7.00 -10.73
N ALA A 23 6.44 7.11 -11.61
CA ALA A 23 6.20 7.58 -12.97
C ALA A 23 5.34 6.60 -13.77
N PHE A 24 5.57 5.29 -13.63
CA PHE A 24 4.73 4.24 -14.21
C PHE A 24 3.28 4.37 -13.72
N PHE A 25 3.09 4.54 -12.41
CA PHE A 25 1.77 4.75 -11.82
C PHE A 25 1.06 5.99 -12.38
N LEU A 26 1.76 7.12 -12.50
CA LEU A 26 1.20 8.36 -13.05
C LEU A 26 0.85 8.24 -14.54
N VAL A 27 1.59 7.45 -15.31
CA VAL A 27 1.22 7.16 -16.71
C VAL A 27 -0.11 6.41 -16.78
N LEU A 28 -0.32 5.43 -15.89
CA LEU A 28 -1.55 4.66 -15.81
C LEU A 28 -2.74 5.47 -15.28
N ALA A 29 -2.50 6.55 -14.54
CA ALA A 29 -3.57 7.38 -13.99
C ALA A 29 -4.43 7.99 -15.12
N PRO A 30 -5.78 7.84 -15.03
CA PRO A 30 -6.68 8.39 -16.03
C PRO A 30 -6.62 9.92 -16.00
N GLN A 31 -6.57 10.50 -17.20
CA GLN A 31 -6.60 11.94 -17.41
C GLN A 31 -7.98 12.31 -17.94
N SER A 32 -8.64 13.27 -17.29
CA SER A 32 -9.86 13.89 -17.78
C SER A 32 -9.52 15.12 -18.59
N GLN A 33 -10.18 15.31 -19.73
CA GLN A 33 -10.13 16.57 -20.46
C GLN A 33 -11.32 17.44 -20.02
N ILE A 34 -11.04 18.68 -19.64
CA ILE A 34 -12.05 19.67 -19.31
C ILE A 34 -11.94 20.80 -20.33
N GLU A 35 -13.06 21.18 -20.91
CA GLU A 35 -13.15 22.35 -21.78
C GLU A 35 -13.15 23.61 -20.92
N LEU A 36 -12.15 24.47 -21.09
CA LEU A 36 -11.99 25.73 -20.36
C LEU A 36 -12.65 26.90 -21.11
N ALA A 37 -12.64 26.83 -22.43
CA ALA A 37 -13.28 27.74 -23.37
C ALA A 37 -13.60 26.97 -24.67
N PRO A 38 -14.46 27.49 -25.57
CA PRO A 38 -14.79 26.80 -26.82
C PRO A 38 -13.55 26.38 -27.61
N GLY A 39 -13.29 25.07 -27.68
CA GLY A 39 -12.11 24.49 -28.37
C GLY A 39 -10.80 24.47 -27.56
N GLU A 40 -10.81 24.94 -26.31
CA GLU A 40 -9.65 24.89 -25.40
C GLU A 40 -9.86 23.78 -24.35
N TYR A 41 -9.09 22.70 -24.48
CA TYR A 41 -9.12 21.58 -23.55
C TYR A 41 -7.86 21.55 -22.69
N ALA A 42 -8.03 21.39 -21.38
CA ALA A 42 -6.94 21.09 -20.46
C ALA A 42 -7.09 19.67 -19.91
N ALA A 43 -5.97 18.95 -19.87
CA ALA A 43 -5.90 17.62 -19.30
C ALA A 43 -5.56 17.71 -17.81
N PHE A 44 -6.39 17.07 -16.98
CA PHE A 44 -6.21 17.00 -15.54
C PHE A 44 -6.15 15.55 -15.08
N LEU A 45 -5.32 15.29 -14.08
CA LEU A 45 -5.38 14.02 -13.36
C LEU A 45 -6.59 14.02 -12.44
N LYS A 46 -7.34 12.93 -12.44
CA LYS A 46 -8.39 12.73 -11.44
C LYS A 46 -7.74 12.60 -10.07
N THR A 47 -8.12 13.46 -9.13
CA THR A 47 -7.57 13.42 -7.76
C THR A 47 -7.93 12.13 -7.02
N SER A 48 -9.05 11.49 -7.34
CA SER A 48 -9.41 10.18 -6.77
C SER A 48 -8.41 9.08 -7.16
N SER A 49 -7.84 9.16 -8.37
CA SER A 49 -6.84 8.21 -8.88
C SER A 49 -5.51 8.25 -8.14
N ILE A 50 -5.18 9.37 -7.49
CA ILE A 50 -4.03 9.49 -6.57
C ILE A 50 -4.46 9.39 -5.09
N GLY A 51 -5.75 9.14 -4.85
CA GLY A 51 -6.37 8.90 -3.54
C GLY A 51 -6.71 7.42 -3.33
N SER A 52 -7.88 7.13 -2.76
CA SER A 52 -8.32 5.77 -2.39
C SER A 52 -8.26 4.78 -3.55
N ASP A 53 -8.72 5.20 -4.73
CA ASP A 53 -8.89 4.35 -5.91
C ASP A 53 -7.55 3.90 -6.49
N GLY A 54 -6.48 4.64 -6.19
CA GLY A 54 -5.13 4.38 -6.69
C GLY A 54 -4.29 3.45 -5.80
N ILE A 55 -4.67 3.22 -4.55
CA ILE A 55 -3.76 2.59 -3.56
C ILE A 55 -3.38 1.16 -3.95
N PHE A 56 -4.36 0.31 -4.30
CA PHE A 56 -4.07 -1.07 -4.73
C PHE A 56 -3.24 -1.12 -6.02
N VAL A 57 -3.54 -0.24 -6.98
CA VAL A 57 -2.76 -0.10 -8.21
C VAL A 57 -1.33 0.31 -7.89
N ALA A 58 -1.15 1.30 -7.02
CA ALA A 58 0.16 1.77 -6.58
C ALA A 58 0.97 0.67 -5.89
N MET A 59 0.34 -0.19 -5.09
CA MET A 59 1.00 -1.36 -4.48
C MET A 59 1.48 -2.35 -5.53
N ILE A 60 0.62 -2.73 -6.49
CA ILE A 60 0.96 -3.69 -7.55
C ILE A 60 2.08 -3.12 -8.43
N VAL A 61 1.94 -1.87 -8.87
CA VAL A 61 2.94 -1.17 -9.68
C VAL A 61 4.26 -1.09 -8.93
N ALA A 62 4.25 -0.68 -7.66
CA ALA A 62 5.46 -0.58 -6.86
C ALA A 62 6.23 -1.90 -6.78
N ILE A 63 5.55 -3.04 -6.58
CA ILE A 63 6.21 -4.34 -6.52
C ILE A 63 6.70 -4.78 -7.91
N CYS A 64 5.82 -4.75 -8.92
CA CYS A 64 6.12 -5.26 -10.25
C CYS A 64 7.18 -4.44 -10.97
N VAL A 65 7.08 -3.11 -10.94
CA VAL A 65 8.05 -2.21 -11.60
C VAL A 65 9.39 -2.29 -10.92
N THR A 66 9.45 -2.33 -9.59
CA THR A 66 10.72 -2.47 -8.88
C THR A 66 11.38 -3.81 -9.15
N ARG A 67 10.63 -4.92 -9.20
CA ARG A 67 11.20 -6.23 -9.57
C ARG A 67 11.67 -6.27 -11.01
N LEU A 68 10.92 -5.67 -11.94
CA LEU A 68 11.33 -5.57 -13.33
C LEU A 68 12.61 -4.73 -13.46
N TYR A 69 12.67 -3.58 -12.79
CA TYR A 69 13.86 -2.75 -12.71
C TYR A 69 15.07 -3.55 -12.21
N SER A 70 14.95 -4.22 -11.06
CA SER A 70 16.02 -5.04 -10.51
C SER A 70 16.45 -6.15 -11.45
N TYR A 71 15.49 -6.86 -12.06
CA TYR A 71 15.78 -7.92 -13.02
C TYR A 71 16.60 -7.40 -14.21
N LEU A 72 16.22 -6.26 -14.80
CA LEU A 72 16.91 -5.68 -15.96
C LEU A 72 18.32 -5.16 -15.58
N MET A 73 18.47 -4.58 -14.38
CA MET A 73 19.76 -4.14 -13.84
C MET A 73 20.71 -5.33 -13.61
N LYS A 74 20.24 -6.40 -12.97
CA LYS A 74 20.98 -7.65 -12.74
C LYS A 74 21.39 -8.33 -14.05
N LYS A 75 20.62 -8.16 -15.13
CA LYS A 75 20.95 -8.62 -16.48
C LYS A 75 21.96 -7.72 -17.22
N ASN A 76 22.50 -6.69 -16.56
CA ASN A 76 23.42 -5.71 -17.15
C ASN A 76 22.85 -4.98 -18.38
N ILE A 77 21.52 -4.82 -18.44
CA ILE A 77 20.83 -4.04 -19.47
C ILE A 77 20.86 -2.55 -19.07
N LYS A 78 22.04 -2.06 -18.72
CA LYS A 78 22.29 -0.72 -18.17
C LYS A 78 23.33 -0.01 -19.02
N ILE A 79 23.29 1.31 -19.03
CA ILE A 79 24.32 2.10 -19.71
C ILE A 79 25.63 1.92 -18.93
N LYS A 80 26.68 1.50 -19.63
CA LYS A 80 28.03 1.38 -19.08
C LYS A 80 28.76 2.69 -19.29
N LEU A 81 29.23 3.28 -18.19
CA LEU A 81 30.00 4.51 -18.20
C LEU A 81 31.48 4.20 -17.89
N PRO A 82 32.44 4.97 -18.42
CA PRO A 82 33.85 4.80 -18.10
C PRO A 82 34.16 5.04 -16.62
N ASP A 83 35.25 4.44 -16.12
CA ASP A 83 35.69 4.59 -14.73
C ASP A 83 36.07 6.04 -14.34
N SER A 84 36.28 6.91 -15.33
CA SER A 84 36.52 8.34 -15.13
C SER A 84 35.28 9.11 -14.66
N VAL A 85 34.08 8.51 -14.71
CA VAL A 85 32.82 9.16 -14.35
C VAL A 85 32.56 8.99 -12.85
N PRO A 86 32.26 10.07 -12.11
CA PRO A 86 31.97 9.99 -10.67
C PRO A 86 30.81 9.02 -10.33
N PRO A 87 30.88 8.30 -9.20
CA PRO A 87 29.87 7.30 -8.83
C PRO A 87 28.42 7.82 -8.87
N MET A 88 28.18 9.04 -8.38
CA MET A 88 26.83 9.64 -8.35
C MET A 88 26.22 9.84 -9.75
N VAL A 89 27.06 10.13 -10.75
CA VAL A 89 26.63 10.27 -12.15
C VAL A 89 26.34 8.90 -12.74
N THR A 90 27.19 7.91 -12.44
CA THR A 90 26.98 6.52 -12.86
C THR A 90 25.68 5.94 -12.32
N ASP A 91 25.39 6.14 -11.03
CA ASP A 91 24.17 5.64 -10.40
C ASP A 91 22.89 6.24 -10.99
N SER A 92 22.98 7.49 -11.46
CA SER A 92 21.84 8.23 -11.99
C SER A 92 21.59 7.95 -13.49
N LEU A 93 22.65 7.72 -14.27
CA LEU A 93 22.57 7.52 -15.74
C LEU A 93 22.62 6.06 -16.17
N SER A 94 23.24 5.17 -15.39
CA SER A 94 23.28 3.74 -15.73
C SER A 94 21.87 3.14 -15.92
N PRO A 95 20.86 3.48 -15.10
CA PRO A 95 19.50 2.98 -15.26
C PRO A 95 18.71 3.52 -16.46
N THR A 96 19.20 4.52 -17.21
CA THR A 96 18.38 5.24 -18.20
C THR A 96 17.75 4.33 -19.26
N PHE A 97 18.48 3.33 -19.76
CA PHE A 97 17.92 2.40 -20.74
C PHE A 97 16.83 1.50 -20.13
N VAL A 98 17.01 1.06 -18.89
CA VAL A 98 15.98 0.33 -18.13
C VAL A 98 14.75 1.19 -17.90
N ALA A 99 14.93 2.47 -17.57
CA ALA A 99 13.85 3.42 -17.40
C ALA A 99 13.01 3.55 -18.69
N MET A 100 13.65 3.68 -19.85
CA MET A 100 12.95 3.74 -21.14
C MET A 100 12.09 2.51 -21.39
N ILE A 101 12.59 1.31 -21.11
CA ILE A 101 11.82 0.05 -21.23
C ILE A 101 10.58 0.09 -20.34
N ILE A 102 10.75 0.49 -19.08
CA ILE A 102 9.65 0.57 -18.10
C ILE A 102 8.60 1.59 -18.53
N PHE A 103 9.01 2.75 -19.05
CA PHE A 103 8.07 3.76 -19.56
C PHE A 103 7.31 3.28 -20.78
N VAL A 104 7.99 2.68 -21.76
CA VAL A 104 7.33 2.10 -22.94
C VAL A 104 6.31 1.05 -22.51
N LEU A 105 6.67 0.19 -21.56
CA LEU A 105 5.75 -0.79 -21.00
C LEU A 105 4.54 -0.12 -20.34
N ALA A 106 4.72 0.99 -19.62
CA ALA A 106 3.61 1.74 -19.02
C ALA A 106 2.61 2.23 -20.07
N PHE A 107 3.10 2.77 -21.18
CA PHE A 107 2.25 3.22 -22.29
C PHE A 107 1.56 2.07 -23.01
N VAL A 108 2.26 0.95 -23.21
CA VAL A 108 1.66 -0.26 -23.81
C VAL A 108 0.54 -0.78 -22.92
N VAL A 109 0.77 -0.89 -21.60
CA VAL A 109 -0.26 -1.31 -20.64
C VAL A 109 -1.45 -0.35 -20.69
N LYS A 110 -1.21 0.97 -20.65
CA LYS A 110 -2.27 1.97 -20.77
C LYS A 110 -3.07 1.79 -22.06
N ALA A 111 -2.39 1.63 -23.20
CA ALA A 111 -3.03 1.46 -24.49
C ALA A 111 -3.87 0.19 -24.57
N ILE A 112 -3.39 -0.94 -24.03
CA ILE A 112 -4.15 -2.19 -23.97
C ILE A 112 -5.46 -1.98 -23.22
N PHE A 113 -5.44 -1.33 -22.05
CA PHE A 113 -6.64 -1.13 -21.24
C PHE A 113 -7.71 -0.26 -21.91
N ILE A 114 -7.34 0.65 -22.82
CA ILE A 114 -8.30 1.44 -23.62
C ILE A 114 -9.22 0.52 -24.44
N PHE A 115 -8.71 -0.62 -24.90
CA PHE A 115 -9.47 -1.59 -25.69
C PHE A 115 -10.19 -2.65 -24.84
N THR A 116 -10.16 -2.53 -23.51
CA THR A 116 -10.87 -3.43 -22.59
C THR A 116 -12.19 -2.83 -22.11
N PRO A 117 -13.15 -3.63 -21.61
CA PRO A 117 -14.39 -3.11 -21.02
C PRO A 117 -14.19 -2.15 -19.84
N TYR A 118 -13.00 -2.14 -19.24
CA TYR A 118 -12.66 -1.29 -18.10
C TYR A 118 -12.15 0.10 -18.52
N GLY A 119 -11.70 0.26 -19.76
CA GLY A 119 -11.16 1.52 -20.31
C GLY A 119 -9.80 1.98 -19.75
N ASN A 120 -9.46 1.66 -18.49
CA ASN A 120 -8.15 1.94 -17.90
C ASN A 120 -7.75 0.91 -16.83
N ALA A 121 -6.46 0.88 -16.51
CA ALA A 121 -5.88 -0.07 -15.56
C ALA A 121 -6.41 0.10 -14.13
N MET A 122 -6.74 1.32 -13.72
CA MET A 122 -7.22 1.58 -12.35
C MET A 122 -8.63 1.02 -12.15
N ASP A 123 -9.54 1.26 -13.10
CA ASP A 123 -10.90 0.73 -13.04
C ASP A 123 -10.91 -0.81 -13.13
N PHE A 124 -9.98 -1.40 -13.89
CA PHE A 124 -9.77 -2.84 -13.90
C PHE A 124 -9.39 -3.38 -12.52
N VAL A 125 -8.32 -2.84 -11.92
CA VAL A 125 -7.87 -3.27 -10.59
C VAL A 125 -8.96 -3.04 -9.55
N ASN A 126 -9.67 -1.91 -9.62
CA ASN A 126 -10.73 -1.63 -8.67
C ASN A 126 -11.88 -2.63 -8.79
N THR A 127 -12.31 -2.94 -10.00
CA THR A 127 -13.40 -3.88 -10.24
C THR A 127 -13.03 -5.32 -9.89
N VAL A 128 -11.83 -5.77 -10.28
CA VAL A 128 -11.44 -7.18 -10.21
C VAL A 128 -10.75 -7.54 -8.89
N ILE A 129 -10.08 -6.58 -8.25
CA ILE A 129 -9.23 -6.81 -7.07
C ILE A 129 -9.77 -6.03 -5.87
N THR A 130 -9.82 -4.69 -5.96
CA THR A 130 -10.15 -3.84 -4.81
C THR A 130 -11.55 -4.17 -4.28
N ASN A 131 -12.58 -4.11 -5.13
CA ASN A 131 -13.97 -4.26 -4.71
C ASN A 131 -14.27 -5.64 -4.10
N PRO A 132 -13.85 -6.77 -4.69
CA PRO A 132 -14.06 -8.08 -4.06
C PRO A 132 -13.35 -8.19 -2.70
N ILE A 133 -12.11 -7.70 -2.62
CA ILE A 133 -11.32 -7.75 -1.38
C ILE A 133 -11.94 -6.85 -0.30
N THR A 134 -12.40 -5.64 -0.63
CA THR A 134 -13.01 -4.75 0.35
C THR A 134 -14.37 -5.27 0.80
N ASN A 135 -15.20 -5.75 -0.12
CA ASN A 135 -16.54 -6.28 0.18
C ASN A 135 -16.51 -7.49 1.12
N VAL A 136 -15.47 -8.33 1.03
CA VAL A 136 -15.32 -9.49 1.91
C VAL A 136 -14.44 -9.16 3.11
N GLY A 137 -13.26 -8.58 2.88
CA GLY A 137 -12.23 -8.37 3.89
C GLY A 137 -12.52 -7.26 4.90
N VAL A 138 -13.45 -6.34 4.57
CA VAL A 138 -13.74 -5.14 5.38
C VAL A 138 -15.15 -5.18 5.96
N THR A 139 -15.57 -6.36 6.43
CA THR A 139 -16.83 -6.54 7.15
C THR A 139 -16.59 -6.79 8.64
N PRO A 140 -17.56 -6.50 9.53
CA PRO A 140 -17.44 -6.82 10.95
C PRO A 140 -17.10 -8.30 11.21
N LEU A 141 -17.70 -9.21 10.44
CA LEU A 141 -17.43 -10.64 10.55
C LEU A 141 -15.97 -10.97 10.18
N SER A 142 -15.45 -10.40 9.09
CA SER A 142 -14.07 -10.61 8.67
C SER A 142 -13.06 -10.11 9.69
N ILE A 143 -13.35 -8.98 10.36
CA ILE A 143 -12.53 -8.49 11.47
C ILE A 143 -12.49 -9.50 12.61
N VAL A 144 -13.67 -10.00 13.04
CA VAL A 144 -13.75 -11.02 14.09
C VAL A 144 -12.93 -12.25 13.73
N LEU A 145 -13.05 -12.76 12.49
CA LEU A 145 -12.34 -13.94 12.03
C LEU A 145 -10.81 -13.71 11.98
N ILE A 146 -10.36 -12.61 11.40
CA ILE A 146 -8.93 -12.28 11.25
C ILE A 146 -8.28 -12.09 12.62
N PHE A 147 -8.92 -11.36 13.53
CA PHE A 147 -8.37 -11.14 14.87
C PHE A 147 -8.42 -12.39 15.74
N THR A 148 -9.46 -13.22 15.61
CA THR A 148 -9.51 -14.52 16.29
C THR A 148 -8.36 -15.41 15.81
N PHE A 149 -8.15 -15.50 14.51
CA PHE A 149 -7.04 -16.26 13.93
C PHE A 149 -5.67 -15.73 14.36
N ALA A 150 -5.48 -14.41 14.36
CA ALA A 150 -4.24 -13.78 14.81
C ALA A 150 -3.94 -14.08 16.29
N ASN A 151 -4.96 -14.09 17.16
CA ASN A 151 -4.81 -14.47 18.57
C ASN A 151 -4.52 -15.98 18.74
N ILE A 152 -5.11 -16.85 17.92
CA ILE A 152 -4.77 -18.28 17.91
C ILE A 152 -3.29 -18.48 17.53
N LEU A 153 -2.79 -17.77 16.53
CA LEU A 153 -1.36 -17.83 16.18
C LEU A 153 -0.48 -17.31 17.33
N TRP A 154 -0.94 -16.29 18.05
CA TRP A 154 -0.21 -15.77 19.20
C TRP A 154 -0.17 -16.74 20.38
N PHE A 155 -1.19 -17.58 20.55
CA PHE A 155 -1.16 -18.70 21.49
C PHE A 155 0.02 -19.65 21.22
N PHE A 156 0.41 -19.82 19.95
CA PHE A 156 1.58 -20.59 19.53
C PHE A 156 2.88 -19.77 19.45
N GLY A 157 2.87 -18.51 19.91
CA GLY A 157 4.05 -17.64 19.96
C GLY A 157 4.32 -16.82 18.69
N VAL A 158 3.45 -16.87 17.69
CA VAL A 158 3.58 -16.03 16.48
C VAL A 158 2.99 -14.65 16.75
N HIS A 159 3.79 -13.60 16.54
CA HIS A 159 3.32 -12.24 16.82
C HIS A 159 2.18 -11.82 15.84
N PRO A 160 1.05 -11.30 16.35
CA PRO A 160 -0.13 -10.98 15.53
C PRO A 160 0.09 -9.93 14.45
N SER A 161 1.11 -9.07 14.60
CA SER A 161 1.43 -8.03 13.61
C SER A 161 1.64 -8.59 12.19
N ALA A 162 2.13 -9.82 12.05
CA ALA A 162 2.30 -10.45 10.75
C ALA A 162 0.98 -10.57 9.98
N ILE A 163 -0.12 -10.85 10.69
CA ILE A 163 -1.46 -10.96 10.10
C ILE A 163 -2.11 -9.58 9.99
N ILE A 164 -2.01 -8.76 11.04
CA ILE A 164 -2.64 -7.44 11.10
C ILE A 164 -2.08 -6.49 10.02
N ASN A 165 -0.79 -6.57 9.71
CA ASN A 165 -0.18 -5.73 8.66
C ASN A 165 -0.75 -6.01 7.26
N ILE A 166 -1.10 -7.27 6.96
CA ILE A 166 -1.75 -7.65 5.69
C ILE A 166 -3.14 -7.01 5.62
N PHE A 167 -3.86 -7.05 6.73
CA PHE A 167 -5.17 -6.44 6.84
C PHE A 167 -5.13 -4.91 6.71
N TYR A 168 -4.12 -4.24 7.26
CA TYR A 168 -3.95 -2.78 7.09
C TYR A 168 -3.80 -2.37 5.61
N ALA A 169 -3.16 -3.21 4.79
CA ALA A 169 -3.05 -2.93 3.36
C ALA A 169 -4.42 -2.91 2.65
N VAL A 170 -5.37 -3.69 3.15
CA VAL A 170 -6.76 -3.73 2.67
C VAL A 170 -7.62 -2.61 3.29
N ALA A 171 -7.36 -2.28 4.55
CA ALA A 171 -8.10 -1.25 5.29
C ALA A 171 -7.73 0.18 4.86
N ALA A 172 -6.50 0.42 4.41
CA ALA A 172 -6.01 1.77 4.10
C ALA A 172 -6.81 2.48 2.98
N PRO A 173 -7.15 1.85 1.83
CA PRO A 173 -8.01 2.47 0.82
C PRO A 173 -9.38 2.86 1.36
N VAL A 174 -9.95 2.02 2.22
CA VAL A 174 -11.25 2.25 2.86
C VAL A 174 -11.20 3.47 3.79
N LEU A 175 -10.14 3.61 4.59
CA LEU A 175 -9.92 4.80 5.41
C LEU A 175 -9.90 6.06 4.55
N VAL A 176 -9.11 6.06 3.47
CA VAL A 176 -8.96 7.24 2.61
C VAL A 176 -10.29 7.61 1.95
N ALA A 177 -11.09 6.62 1.56
CA ALA A 177 -12.44 6.85 1.04
C ALA A 177 -13.37 7.47 2.09
N ASN A 178 -13.34 6.98 3.34
CA ASN A 178 -14.10 7.55 4.45
C ASN A 178 -13.69 9.00 4.76
N VAL A 179 -12.39 9.28 4.81
CA VAL A 179 -11.88 10.65 5.03
C VAL A 179 -12.34 11.58 3.90
N GLY A 180 -12.31 11.12 2.65
CA GLY A 180 -12.80 11.88 1.50
C GLY A 180 -14.28 12.24 1.64
N ALA A 181 -15.13 11.26 1.93
CA ALA A 181 -16.57 11.48 2.15
C ALA A 181 -16.84 12.41 3.33
N PHE A 182 -16.13 12.23 4.45
CA PHE A 182 -16.26 13.09 5.62
C PHE A 182 -15.93 14.56 5.31
N LEU A 183 -14.82 14.82 4.62
CA LEU A 183 -14.42 16.17 4.22
C LEU A 183 -15.40 16.80 3.22
N ALA A 184 -16.09 15.98 2.42
CA ALA A 184 -17.14 16.41 1.51
C ALA A 184 -18.51 16.62 2.19
N GLY A 185 -18.64 16.28 3.48
CA GLY A 185 -19.93 16.31 4.19
C GLY A 185 -20.89 15.18 3.77
N GLU A 186 -20.37 14.13 3.15
CA GLU A 186 -21.12 12.98 2.68
C GLU A 186 -21.13 11.83 3.71
N PRO A 187 -22.13 10.93 3.67
CA PRO A 187 -22.13 9.73 4.49
C PRO A 187 -20.89 8.86 4.22
N LEU A 188 -20.35 8.24 5.28
CA LEU A 188 -19.21 7.35 5.15
C LEU A 188 -19.58 6.10 4.33
N PRO A 189 -18.84 5.80 3.24
CA PRO A 189 -19.15 4.66 2.38
C PRO A 189 -18.83 3.30 3.03
N TYR A 190 -17.92 3.28 4.01
CA TYR A 190 -17.47 2.05 4.66
C TYR A 190 -17.53 2.16 6.18
N PHE A 191 -17.61 1.00 6.83
CA PHE A 191 -17.53 0.90 8.28
C PHE A 191 -16.17 1.43 8.80
N GLU A 192 -16.19 2.18 9.91
CA GLU A 192 -15.00 2.79 10.51
C GLU A 192 -14.06 1.74 11.14
N MET A 193 -13.23 1.16 10.29
CA MET A 193 -12.40 0.01 10.63
C MET A 193 -11.25 0.37 11.58
N LEU A 194 -10.63 1.55 11.43
CA LEU A 194 -9.53 1.98 12.29
C LEU A 194 -9.99 2.39 13.69
N PHE A 195 -11.20 2.95 13.81
CA PHE A 195 -11.81 3.16 15.11
C PHE A 195 -12.01 1.83 15.84
N MET A 196 -12.52 0.80 15.14
CA MET A 196 -12.65 -0.54 15.73
C MET A 196 -11.31 -1.13 16.16
N LEU A 197 -10.26 -1.01 15.34
CA LEU A 197 -8.90 -1.45 15.70
C LEU A 197 -8.39 -0.80 16.99
N SER A 198 -8.67 0.49 17.15
CA SER A 198 -8.28 1.26 18.34
C SER A 198 -8.93 0.70 19.62
N ILE A 199 -10.15 0.17 19.51
CA ILE A 199 -10.86 -0.49 20.62
C ILE A 199 -10.33 -1.91 20.86
N LEU A 200 -10.01 -2.65 19.79
CA LEU A 200 -9.55 -4.05 19.88
C LEU A 200 -8.15 -4.21 20.49
N MET A 201 -7.34 -3.15 20.46
CA MET A 201 -5.93 -3.18 20.85
C MET A 201 -5.62 -2.36 22.13
N ILE A 202 -6.63 -2.09 22.96
CA ILE A 202 -6.44 -1.32 24.20
C ILE A 202 -5.50 -2.07 25.17
N GLY A 203 -4.38 -1.42 25.53
CA GLY A 203 -3.35 -2.01 26.38
C GLY A 203 -2.51 -3.11 25.73
N GLY A 204 -2.57 -3.25 24.39
CA GLY A 204 -1.77 -4.21 23.61
C GLY A 204 -2.62 -5.21 22.85
N THR A 205 -1.99 -6.32 22.43
CA THR A 205 -2.70 -7.40 21.73
C THR A 205 -3.67 -8.11 22.66
N GLY A 206 -4.91 -8.31 22.21
CA GLY A 206 -5.93 -9.04 22.97
C GLY A 206 -6.61 -8.21 24.06
N ASN A 207 -6.58 -6.88 23.95
CA ASN A 207 -7.18 -5.96 24.91
C ASN A 207 -6.65 -6.16 26.35
N THR A 208 -5.33 -6.30 26.48
CA THR A 208 -4.64 -6.70 27.72
C THR A 208 -4.74 -5.68 28.85
N LEU A 209 -5.27 -4.48 28.61
CA LEU A 209 -5.52 -3.52 29.69
C LEU A 209 -6.47 -4.08 30.75
N GLY A 210 -7.54 -4.77 30.33
CA GLY A 210 -8.48 -5.39 31.28
C GLY A 210 -7.79 -6.45 32.14
N LEU A 211 -6.90 -7.23 31.53
CA LEU A 211 -6.06 -8.19 32.26
C LEU A 211 -5.11 -7.48 33.22
N ALA A 212 -4.43 -6.42 32.80
CA ALA A 212 -3.51 -5.65 33.64
C ALA A 212 -4.22 -5.05 34.87
N ILE A 213 -5.42 -4.50 34.67
CA ILE A 213 -6.27 -4.00 35.77
C ILE A 213 -6.64 -5.14 36.72
N SER A 214 -7.02 -6.31 36.20
CA SER A 214 -7.35 -7.46 37.05
C SER A 214 -6.16 -7.92 37.93
N MET A 215 -4.93 -7.78 37.45
CA MET A 215 -3.72 -8.14 38.20
C MET A 215 -3.47 -7.23 39.41
N LEU A 216 -4.07 -6.03 39.46
CA LEU A 216 -4.00 -5.15 40.63
C LEU A 216 -4.59 -5.83 41.88
N PHE A 217 -5.63 -6.65 41.68
CA PHE A 217 -6.37 -7.34 42.73
C PHE A 217 -5.96 -8.82 42.91
N ALA A 218 -4.92 -9.26 42.19
CA ALA A 218 -4.48 -10.65 42.25
C ALA A 218 -3.84 -11.02 43.60
N LYS A 219 -4.22 -12.19 44.15
CA LYS A 219 -3.68 -12.71 45.41
C LYS A 219 -2.38 -13.50 45.24
N SER A 220 -2.15 -14.08 44.06
CA SER A 220 -0.97 -14.89 43.75
C SER A 220 0.30 -14.04 43.70
N GLU A 221 1.36 -14.49 44.37
CA GLU A 221 2.69 -13.84 44.34
C GLU A 221 3.22 -13.69 42.91
N ARG A 222 2.94 -14.66 42.02
CA ARG A 222 3.31 -14.57 40.61
C ARG A 222 2.69 -13.34 39.94
N PHE A 223 1.39 -13.12 40.10
CA PHE A 223 0.70 -11.98 39.49
C PHE A 223 1.01 -10.65 40.20
N LYS A 224 1.27 -10.66 41.51
CA LYS A 224 1.77 -9.47 42.25
C LYS A 224 3.14 -9.00 41.77
N SER A 225 4.02 -9.93 41.39
CA SER A 225 5.30 -9.59 40.76
C SER A 225 5.08 -9.06 39.34
N MET A 226 4.21 -9.72 38.56
CA MET A 226 3.91 -9.32 37.18
C MET A 226 3.30 -7.91 37.08
N ARG A 227 2.40 -7.52 37.99
CA ARG A 227 1.73 -6.21 37.93
C ARG A 227 2.69 -5.02 37.99
N LYS A 228 3.88 -5.18 38.58
CA LYS A 228 4.91 -4.13 38.67
C LYS A 228 5.53 -3.82 37.30
N LEU A 229 5.41 -4.74 36.34
CA LEU A 229 5.99 -4.64 35.01
C LEU A 229 4.96 -4.30 33.93
N THR A 230 3.68 -4.61 34.16
CA THR A 230 2.63 -4.54 33.12
C THR A 230 1.82 -3.25 33.06
N LEU A 231 1.98 -2.33 34.01
CA LEU A 231 1.19 -1.08 34.11
C LEU A 231 2.02 0.20 33.91
N ILE A 232 3.25 0.07 33.40
CA ILE A 232 4.15 1.16 33.03
C ILE A 232 4.00 1.39 31.53
#